data_AF-A0A2E0GVJ2-F1
#
_entry.id   AF-A0A2E0GVJ2-F1
#
_cell.length_a   1.000
_cell.length_b   1.000
_cell.length_c   1.000
_cell.angle_alpha   90.00
_cell.angle_beta   90.00
_cell.angle_gamma   90.00
#
_symmetry.space_group_name_H-M   'P 1'
#
loop_
_entity.id
_entity.type
_entity.pdbx_description
1 polymer ?
#
loop_
_entity_poly.entity_id
_entity_poly.type
_entity_poly.pdbx_seq_one_letter_code
_entity_poly.pdbx_strand_id
1 'polypeptide(L)'
;MSQRSQSMIRWSQILLVIPVMIREWINMLTDIGRYHLNVHLSHMIITFPTKQAVDTLVNRDINSVILAKFIPICWIIFHGLSAILMCVGICLLIIAIKENTENFQMKKHWAILGLAISIFSYTFYAGAASMDYFLSWLQDPAINLNGDIVGYGLPLGIALLFLCHRV
;
A
#
# COMPACT_ATOMS: atom_id res chain seq x y z
N MET A 1 2.83 3.41 35.12
CA MET A 1 2.61 2.10 34.46
C MET A 1 3.81 1.21 34.75
N SER A 2 3.64 -0.10 35.01
CA SER A 2 4.79 -0.97 35.31
C SER A 2 5.66 -1.22 34.08
N GLN A 3 6.96 -1.50 34.28
CA GLN A 3 7.89 -1.83 33.19
C GLN A 3 7.40 -3.03 32.36
N ARG A 4 6.76 -4.01 33.02
CA ARG A 4 6.12 -5.15 32.36
C ARG A 4 4.97 -4.71 31.45
N SER A 5 4.10 -3.81 31.94
CA SER A 5 2.98 -3.28 31.15
C SER A 5 3.46 -2.45 29.96
N GLN A 6 4.49 -1.63 30.12
CA GLN A 6 5.13 -0.90 29.01
C GLN A 6 5.68 -1.86 27.95
N SER A 7 6.42 -2.88 28.36
CA SER A 7 6.99 -3.86 27.43
C SER A 7 5.91 -4.63 26.68
N MET A 8 4.80 -5.01 27.33
CA MET A 8 3.68 -5.68 26.65
C MET A 8 3.05 -4.81 25.57
N ILE A 9 2.80 -3.53 25.85
CA ILE A 9 2.21 -2.63 24.86
C ILE A 9 3.18 -2.41 23.69
N ARG A 10 4.48 -2.26 23.95
CA ARG A 10 5.51 -2.16 22.90
C ARG A 10 5.56 -3.41 22.01
N TRP A 11 5.42 -4.60 22.61
CA TRP A 11 5.28 -5.84 21.85
C TRP A 11 4.04 -5.85 20.97
N SER A 12 2.88 -5.43 21.50
CA SER A 12 1.65 -5.31 20.71
C SER A 12 1.84 -4.36 19.52
N GLN A 13 2.53 -3.24 19.70
CA GLN A 13 2.86 -2.31 18.61
C GLN A 13 3.70 -2.98 17.52
N ILE A 14 4.72 -3.77 17.87
CA ILE A 14 5.55 -4.49 16.91
C ILE A 14 4.75 -5.59 16.19
N LEU A 15 4.00 -6.40 16.95
CA LEU A 15 3.22 -7.53 16.43
C LEU A 15 2.17 -7.11 15.40
N LEU A 16 1.62 -5.89 15.51
CA LEU A 16 0.67 -5.34 14.54
C LEU A 16 1.32 -4.97 13.20
N VAL A 17 2.62 -4.67 13.17
CA VAL A 17 3.34 -4.30 11.93
C VAL A 17 3.78 -5.55 11.14
N ILE A 18 4.09 -6.66 11.83
CA ILE A 18 4.58 -7.90 11.20
C ILE A 18 3.66 -8.44 10.09
N PRO A 19 2.34 -8.66 10.30
CA PRO A 19 1.49 -9.22 9.25
C PRO A 19 1.38 -8.28 8.04
N VAL A 20 1.44 -6.97 8.28
CA VAL A 20 1.45 -5.96 7.22
C VAL A 20 2.75 -6.05 6.41
N MET A 21 3.91 -6.10 7.07
CA MET A 21 5.21 -6.28 6.41
C MET A 21 5.26 -7.56 5.56
N ILE A 22 4.79 -8.69 6.09
CA ILE A 22 4.73 -9.96 5.35
C ILE A 22 3.83 -9.83 4.11
N ARG A 23 2.66 -9.21 4.27
CA ARG A 23 1.73 -8.98 3.16
C ARG A 23 2.37 -8.14 2.05
N GLU A 24 3.09 -7.07 2.38
CA GLU A 24 3.77 -6.26 1.36
C GLU A 24 4.84 -7.05 0.61
N TRP A 25 5.58 -7.95 1.28
CA TRP A 25 6.48 -8.89 0.58
C TRP A 25 5.72 -9.81 -0.37
N ILE A 26 4.61 -10.39 0.07
CA ILE A 26 3.77 -11.26 -0.76
C ILE A 26 3.24 -10.50 -1.99
N ASN A 27 2.78 -9.26 -1.81
CA ASN A 27 2.28 -8.43 -2.90
C ASN A 27 3.39 -8.12 -3.90
N MET A 28 4.55 -7.67 -3.43
CA MET A 28 5.72 -7.42 -4.30
C MET A 28 6.09 -8.66 -5.12
N LEU A 29 6.18 -9.83 -4.48
CA LEU A 29 6.52 -11.08 -5.17
C LEU A 29 5.44 -11.50 -6.16
N THR A 30 4.17 -11.31 -5.80
CA THR A 30 3.04 -11.61 -6.69
C THR A 30 3.04 -10.69 -7.91
N ASP A 31 3.31 -9.40 -7.71
CA ASP A 31 3.37 -8.41 -8.78
C ASP A 31 4.55 -8.64 -9.73
N ILE A 32 5.70 -9.08 -9.20
CA ILE A 32 6.83 -9.53 -10.01
C ILE A 32 6.41 -10.76 -10.83
N GLY A 33 5.84 -11.78 -10.18
CA GLY A 33 5.42 -13.02 -10.85
C GLY A 33 4.31 -12.82 -11.89
N ARG A 34 3.49 -11.77 -11.71
CA ARG A 34 2.37 -11.41 -12.59
C ARG A 34 2.65 -10.15 -13.40
N TYR A 35 3.90 -9.76 -13.58
CA TYR A 35 4.27 -8.50 -14.21
C TYR A 35 3.60 -8.28 -15.58
N HIS A 36 3.67 -9.26 -16.49
CA HIS A 36 3.06 -9.13 -17.81
C HIS A 36 1.53 -8.99 -17.78
N LEU A 37 0.86 -9.68 -16.85
CA LEU A 37 -0.57 -9.54 -16.62
C LEU A 37 -0.88 -8.13 -16.10
N ASN A 38 -0.10 -7.63 -15.14
CA ASN A 38 -0.28 -6.29 -14.58
C ASN A 38 -0.02 -5.18 -15.61
N VAL A 39 0.95 -5.37 -16.53
CA VAL A 39 1.15 -4.46 -17.68
C VAL A 39 -0.06 -4.48 -18.61
N HIS A 40 -0.61 -5.66 -18.92
CA HIS A 40 -1.80 -5.76 -19.76
C HIS A 40 -3.03 -5.11 -19.13
N LEU A 41 -3.27 -5.34 -17.83
CA LEU A 41 -4.33 -4.67 -17.06
C LEU A 41 -4.14 -3.16 -17.06
N SER A 42 -2.93 -2.68 -16.78
CA SER A 42 -2.59 -1.25 -16.80
C SER A 42 -2.83 -0.66 -18.18
N HIS A 43 -2.46 -1.38 -19.25
CA HIS A 43 -2.73 -0.98 -20.63
C HIS A 43 -4.23 -0.84 -20.89
N MET A 44 -5.05 -1.84 -20.52
CA MET A 44 -6.50 -1.77 -20.69
C MET A 44 -7.15 -0.60 -19.93
N ILE A 45 -6.63 -0.26 -18.75
CA ILE A 45 -7.10 0.89 -17.97
C ILE A 45 -6.74 2.21 -18.68
N ILE A 46 -5.51 2.35 -19.17
CA ILE A 46 -5.08 3.61 -19.82
C ILE A 46 -5.63 3.78 -21.24
N THR A 47 -5.87 2.69 -21.98
CA THR A 47 -6.35 2.72 -23.37
C THR A 47 -7.85 2.50 -23.49
N PHE A 48 -8.62 2.74 -22.43
CA PHE A 48 -10.06 2.46 -22.42
C PHE A 48 -10.77 3.23 -23.55
N PRO A 49 -11.60 2.58 -24.39
CA PRO A 49 -12.16 3.22 -25.57
C PRO A 49 -13.20 4.28 -25.18
N THR A 50 -12.93 5.54 -25.54
CA THR A 50 -13.91 6.64 -25.55
C THR A 50 -14.95 6.40 -26.65
N LYS A 51 -15.84 5.42 -26.50
CA LYS A 51 -16.95 5.23 -27.43
C LYS A 51 -18.01 6.29 -27.15
N GLN A 52 -17.87 7.45 -27.78
CA GLN A 52 -18.92 8.41 -28.17
C GLN A 52 -19.94 8.92 -27.12
N ALA A 53 -19.92 8.51 -25.85
CA ALA A 53 -21.11 8.62 -24.98
C ALA A 53 -21.02 9.59 -23.80
N VAL A 54 -19.91 10.28 -23.58
CA VAL A 54 -19.88 11.44 -22.67
C VAL A 54 -18.89 12.40 -23.28
N ASP A 55 -19.18 13.69 -23.31
CA ASP A 55 -18.20 14.76 -23.56
C ASP A 55 -17.07 14.65 -22.53
N THR A 56 -16.17 13.67 -22.72
CA THR A 56 -15.05 13.41 -21.84
C THR A 56 -14.14 14.61 -21.96
N LEU A 57 -14.04 15.38 -20.87
CA LEU A 57 -13.20 16.57 -20.72
C LEU A 57 -11.72 16.37 -21.13
N VAL A 58 -11.28 15.13 -21.32
CA VAL A 58 -9.92 14.79 -21.76
C VAL A 58 -10.00 13.59 -22.72
N ASN A 59 -9.50 13.78 -23.95
CA ASN A 59 -9.25 12.68 -24.89
C ASN A 59 -8.09 11.81 -24.35
N ARG A 60 -8.37 10.57 -23.96
CA ARG A 60 -7.40 9.65 -23.33
C ARG A 60 -6.92 8.54 -24.26
N ASP A 61 -6.77 8.81 -25.55
CA ASP A 61 -6.12 7.89 -26.50
C ASP A 61 -4.59 7.82 -26.28
N ILE A 62 -4.17 7.59 -25.03
CA ILE A 62 -2.77 7.41 -24.65
C ILE A 62 -2.42 5.94 -24.89
N ASN A 63 -2.07 5.60 -26.14
CA ASN A 63 -1.56 4.27 -26.52
C ASN A 63 -0.11 4.00 -26.05
N SER A 64 0.31 4.62 -24.94
CA SER A 64 1.68 4.52 -24.45
C SER A 64 1.89 3.25 -23.64
N VAL A 65 2.41 2.22 -24.31
CA VAL A 65 2.89 0.98 -23.68
C VAL A 65 3.94 1.25 -22.59
N ILE A 66 4.69 2.35 -22.71
CA ILE A 66 5.68 2.77 -21.71
C ILE A 66 4.97 3.16 -20.40
N LEU A 67 3.89 3.92 -20.48
CA LEU A 67 3.10 4.30 -19.30
C LEU A 67 2.47 3.06 -18.64
N ALA A 68 1.95 2.13 -19.44
CA ALA A 68 1.42 0.86 -18.94
C ALA A 68 2.46 -0.01 -18.22
N LYS A 69 3.75 0.10 -18.58
CA LYS A 69 4.86 -0.58 -17.89
C LYS A 69 5.30 0.14 -16.63
N PHE A 70 5.23 1.47 -16.61
CA PHE A 70 5.66 2.27 -15.48
C PHE A 70 4.81 2.01 -14.23
N ILE A 71 3.49 1.92 -14.41
CA ILE A 71 2.51 1.67 -13.35
C ILE A 71 2.86 0.42 -12.50
N PRO A 72 2.99 -0.79 -13.07
CA PRO A 72 3.34 -1.99 -12.30
C PRO A 72 4.76 -1.95 -11.73
N ILE A 73 5.71 -1.28 -12.38
CA ILE A 73 7.06 -1.07 -11.81
C ILE A 73 6.98 -0.25 -10.52
N CYS A 74 6.23 0.87 -10.54
CA CYS A 74 6.03 1.68 -9.34
C CYS A 74 5.40 0.89 -8.21
N TRP A 75 4.45 0.01 -8.51
CA TRP A 75 3.83 -0.86 -7.51
C TRP A 75 4.80 -1.82 -6.85
N ILE A 76 5.58 -2.54 -7.65
CA ILE A 76 6.62 -3.46 -7.16
C ILE A 76 7.60 -2.69 -6.25
N ILE A 77 8.03 -1.50 -6.69
CA ILE A 77 8.96 -0.67 -5.92
C ILE A 77 8.33 -0.20 -4.60
N PHE A 78 7.07 0.26 -4.59
CA PHE A 78 6.42 0.72 -3.37
C PHE A 78 6.16 -0.40 -2.37
N HIS A 79 5.69 -1.57 -2.81
CA HIS A 79 5.53 -2.73 -1.94
C HIS A 79 6.88 -3.17 -1.35
N GLY A 80 7.92 -3.27 -2.19
CA GLY A 80 9.26 -3.64 -1.73
C GLY A 80 9.87 -2.63 -0.75
N LEU A 81 9.83 -1.34 -1.08
CA LEU A 81 10.37 -0.28 -0.23
C LEU A 81 9.64 -0.24 1.12
N SER A 82 8.31 -0.34 1.11
CA SER A 82 7.52 -0.40 2.33
C SER A 82 7.89 -1.59 3.21
N ALA A 83 7.97 -2.78 2.62
CA ALA A 83 8.33 -4.01 3.33
C ALA A 83 9.73 -3.93 3.97
N ILE A 84 10.70 -3.37 3.24
CA ILE A 84 12.07 -3.16 3.74
C ILE A 84 12.07 -2.19 4.93
N LEU A 85 11.41 -1.04 4.80
CA LEU A 85 11.38 -0.02 5.86
C LEU A 85 10.66 -0.53 7.12
N MET A 86 9.56 -1.27 6.96
CA MET A 86 8.88 -1.94 8.07
C MET A 86 9.77 -2.99 8.73
N CYS A 87 10.50 -3.79 7.95
CA CYS A 87 11.43 -4.79 8.48
C CYS A 87 12.55 -4.13 9.31
N VAL A 88 13.19 -3.09 8.77
CA VAL A 88 14.20 -2.30 9.49
C VAL A 88 13.62 -1.70 10.78
N GLY A 89 12.42 -1.13 10.71
CA GLY A 89 11.72 -0.59 11.87
C GLY A 89 11.43 -1.66 12.94
N ILE A 90 10.92 -2.82 12.55
CA ILE A 90 10.67 -3.95 13.47
C ILE A 90 11.96 -4.37 14.17
N CYS A 91 13.05 -4.57 13.43
CA CYS A 91 14.35 -4.95 14.01
C CYS A 91 14.83 -3.92 15.05
N LEU A 92 14.75 -2.62 14.72
CA LEU A 92 15.14 -1.55 15.64
C LEU A 92 14.24 -1.47 16.88
N LEU A 93 12.93 -1.70 16.72
CA LEU A 93 11.98 -1.69 17.83
C LEU A 93 12.16 -2.87 18.78
N ILE A 94 12.50 -4.05 18.25
CA ILE A 94 12.83 -5.23 19.07
C ILE A 94 14.06 -4.94 19.94
N ILE A 95 15.11 -4.34 19.37
CA ILE A 95 16.32 -3.94 20.11
C ILE A 95 15.95 -2.92 21.21
N ALA A 96 15.18 -1.90 20.86
CA ALA A 96 14.83 -0.81 21.77
C ALA A 96 13.73 -1.16 22.79
N ILE A 97 13.22 -2.39 22.82
CA ILE A 97 11.97 -2.70 23.53
C ILE A 97 12.06 -2.52 25.05
N LYS A 98 13.25 -2.72 25.62
CA LYS A 98 13.54 -2.55 27.06
C LYS A 98 14.18 -1.20 27.37
N GLU A 99 14.45 -0.37 26.36
CA GLU A 99 15.07 0.94 26.54
C GLU A 99 14.08 1.97 27.11
N ASN A 100 14.56 3.19 27.36
CA ASN A 100 13.71 4.30 27.74
C ASN A 100 12.66 4.60 26.64
N THR A 101 11.57 5.27 27.02
CA THR A 101 10.47 5.55 26.08
C THR A 101 10.91 6.41 24.90
N GLU A 102 11.76 7.41 25.11
CA GLU A 102 12.20 8.32 24.05
C GLU A 102 12.95 7.59 22.93
N ASN A 103 13.90 6.73 23.28
CA ASN A 103 14.62 5.90 22.32
C ASN A 103 13.67 5.00 21.54
N PHE A 104 12.74 4.33 22.23
CA PHE A 104 11.77 3.48 21.57
C PHE A 104 10.89 4.27 20.59
N GLN A 105 10.38 5.45 20.99
CA GLN A 105 9.59 6.31 20.09
C GLN A 105 10.42 6.75 18.88
N MET A 106 11.68 7.12 19.09
CA MET A 106 12.59 7.50 18.01
C MET A 106 12.83 6.36 17.03
N LYS A 107 12.84 5.08 17.44
CA LYS A 107 13.04 3.96 16.50
C LYS A 107 11.82 3.64 15.63
N LYS A 108 10.62 4.15 15.97
CA LYS A 108 9.38 3.85 15.22
C LYS A 108 9.33 4.44 13.82
N HIS A 109 10.08 5.52 13.56
CA HIS A 109 9.96 6.29 12.32
C HIS A 109 10.11 5.45 11.04
N TRP A 110 11.01 4.45 11.04
CA TRP A 110 11.19 3.58 9.88
C TRP A 110 9.95 2.73 9.57
N ALA A 111 9.35 2.12 10.61
CA ALA A 111 8.12 1.36 10.45
C ALA A 111 6.94 2.27 10.08
N ILE A 112 6.87 3.48 10.67
CA ILE A 112 5.87 4.49 10.32
C ILE A 112 5.99 4.89 8.85
N LEU A 113 7.20 5.13 8.37
CA LEU A 113 7.44 5.53 6.97
C LEU A 113 7.04 4.43 6.00
N GLY A 114 7.38 3.17 6.30
CA GLY A 114 6.93 2.02 5.50
C GLY A 114 5.41 1.93 5.45
N LEU A 115 4.74 1.95 6.62
CA LEU A 115 3.28 1.96 6.71
C LEU A 115 2.65 3.11 5.90
N ALA A 116 3.22 4.32 5.99
CA ALA A 116 2.74 5.48 5.25
C ALA A 116 2.90 5.32 3.74
N ILE A 117 4.01 4.76 3.26
CA ILE A 117 4.21 4.47 1.83
C ILE A 117 3.18 3.46 1.33
N SER A 118 2.90 2.39 2.08
CA SER A 118 1.84 1.45 1.69
C SER A 118 0.46 2.09 1.70
N ILE A 119 0.11 2.89 2.70
CA ILE A 119 -1.18 3.61 2.71
C ILE A 119 -1.28 4.53 1.49
N PHE A 120 -0.22 5.26 1.20
CA PHE A 120 -0.16 6.13 0.03
C PHE A 120 -0.30 5.33 -1.27
N SER A 121 0.42 4.22 -1.43
CA SER A 121 0.35 3.39 -2.63
C SER A 121 -1.05 2.82 -2.84
N TYR A 122 -1.68 2.27 -1.79
CA TYR A 122 -3.05 1.77 -1.88
C TYR A 122 -4.07 2.87 -2.13
N THR A 123 -3.95 4.02 -1.46
CA THR A 123 -4.94 5.10 -1.59
C THR A 123 -4.81 5.80 -2.94
N PHE A 124 -3.59 6.12 -3.37
CA PHE A 124 -3.36 6.77 -4.66
C PHE A 124 -3.71 5.84 -5.81
N TYR A 125 -3.31 4.57 -5.72
CA TYR A 125 -3.59 3.62 -6.78
C TYR A 125 -5.06 3.21 -6.80
N ALA A 126 -5.64 2.81 -5.67
CA ALA A 126 -7.05 2.44 -5.65
C ALA A 126 -7.94 3.68 -5.88
N GLY A 127 -7.49 4.88 -5.54
CA GLY A 127 -8.13 6.15 -5.90
C GLY A 127 -8.12 6.39 -7.42
N ALA A 128 -6.94 6.32 -8.06
CA ALA A 128 -6.83 6.48 -9.51
C ALA A 128 -7.58 5.36 -10.26
N ALA A 129 -7.41 4.12 -9.83
CA ALA A 129 -8.09 2.96 -10.40
C ALA A 129 -9.59 2.99 -10.13
N SER A 130 -10.09 3.54 -9.01
CA SER A 130 -11.53 3.68 -8.76
C SER A 130 -12.16 4.82 -9.54
N MET A 131 -11.45 5.91 -9.80
CA MET A 131 -11.93 6.96 -10.71
C MET A 131 -12.05 6.42 -12.14
N ASP A 132 -11.05 5.68 -12.60
CA ASP A 132 -11.07 5.10 -13.95
C ASP A 132 -12.02 3.91 -14.05
N TYR A 133 -12.10 3.07 -13.02
CA TYR A 133 -13.07 1.98 -12.93
C TYR A 133 -14.49 2.49 -12.84
N PHE A 134 -14.78 3.55 -12.09
CA PHE A 134 -16.11 4.15 -12.04
C PHE A 134 -16.53 4.63 -13.43
N LEU A 135 -15.62 5.26 -14.18
CA LEU A 135 -15.87 5.69 -15.55
C LEU A 135 -16.08 4.50 -16.51
N SER A 136 -15.32 3.42 -16.34
CA SER A 136 -15.49 2.18 -17.10
C SER A 136 -16.76 1.40 -16.73
N TRP A 137 -17.15 1.35 -15.45
CA TRP A 137 -18.37 0.71 -14.94
C TRP A 137 -19.63 1.46 -15.37
N LEU A 138 -19.59 2.79 -15.43
CA LEU A 138 -20.68 3.61 -15.98
C LEU A 138 -20.97 3.28 -17.46
N GLN A 139 -19.99 2.72 -18.19
CA GLN A 139 -20.10 2.38 -19.61
C GLN A 139 -20.30 0.88 -19.86
N ASP A 140 -19.72 0.01 -19.04
CA ASP A 140 -19.93 -1.44 -19.05
C ASP A 140 -19.95 -2.01 -17.62
N PRO A 141 -21.15 -2.22 -17.05
CA PRO A 141 -21.32 -2.74 -15.69
C PRO A 141 -20.80 -4.17 -15.49
N ALA A 142 -20.45 -4.89 -16.57
CA ALA A 142 -19.88 -6.23 -16.49
C ALA A 142 -18.40 -6.23 -16.06
N ILE A 143 -17.72 -5.08 -16.11
CA ILE A 143 -16.39 -4.92 -15.55
C ILE A 143 -16.55 -4.86 -14.03
N ASN A 144 -16.11 -5.90 -13.33
CA ASN A 144 -16.20 -6.01 -11.87
C ASN A 144 -14.79 -6.01 -11.25
N LEU A 145 -14.26 -4.83 -10.92
CA LEU A 145 -13.06 -4.70 -10.10
C LEU A 145 -13.49 -4.74 -8.64
N ASN A 146 -13.37 -5.92 -8.04
CA ASN A 146 -13.62 -6.11 -6.61
C ASN A 146 -12.39 -5.61 -5.82
N GLY A 147 -12.21 -4.29 -5.77
CA GLY A 147 -11.13 -3.64 -5.04
C GLY A 147 -11.49 -3.44 -3.58
N ASP A 148 -11.13 -4.38 -2.70
CA ASP A 148 -11.36 -4.26 -1.25
C ASP A 148 -10.35 -3.31 -0.59
N ILE A 149 -10.49 -2.01 -0.85
CA ILE A 149 -9.67 -0.94 -0.27
C ILE A 149 -9.65 -1.02 1.26
N VAL A 150 -10.78 -1.40 1.87
CA VAL A 150 -10.89 -1.55 3.33
C VAL A 150 -10.03 -2.71 3.80
N GLY A 151 -10.10 -3.87 3.15
CA GLY A 151 -9.28 -5.04 3.45
C GLY A 151 -7.78 -4.80 3.31
N TYR A 152 -7.35 -3.98 2.34
CA TYR A 152 -5.94 -3.65 2.14
C TYR A 152 -5.46 -2.49 3.05
N GLY A 153 -6.27 -1.44 3.21
CA GLY A 153 -5.93 -0.20 3.91
C GLY A 153 -6.15 -0.23 5.42
N LEU A 154 -7.19 -0.90 5.91
CA LEU A 154 -7.53 -0.91 7.33
C LEU A 154 -6.42 -1.52 8.22
N PRO A 155 -5.79 -2.66 7.88
CA PRO A 155 -4.70 -3.21 8.68
C PRO A 155 -3.50 -2.25 8.80
N LEU A 156 -3.20 -1.51 7.73
CA LEU A 156 -2.14 -0.50 7.71
C LEU A 156 -2.46 0.66 8.65
N GLY A 157 -3.70 1.18 8.57
CA GLY A 157 -4.18 2.27 9.42
C GLY A 157 -4.16 1.89 10.90
N ILE A 158 -4.63 0.68 11.25
CA ILE A 158 -4.59 0.17 12.62
C ILE A 158 -3.14 0.06 13.11
N ALA A 159 -2.25 -0.56 12.34
CA ALA A 159 -0.85 -0.69 12.71
C ALA A 159 -0.19 0.68 12.92
N LEU A 160 -0.46 1.65 12.04
CA LEU A 160 0.06 3.01 12.13
C LEU A 160 -0.45 3.75 13.37
N LEU A 161 -1.76 3.70 13.64
CA LEU A 161 -2.37 4.34 14.82
C LEU A 161 -1.78 3.79 16.11
N PHE A 162 -1.67 2.47 16.22
CA PHE A 162 -1.08 1.82 17.39
C PHE A 162 0.40 2.17 17.53
N LEU A 163 1.15 2.20 16.43
CA LEU A 163 2.57 2.54 16.47
C LEU A 163 2.78 4.01 16.89
N CYS A 164 1.95 4.94 16.42
CA CYS A 164 2.00 6.36 16.80
C CYS A 164 1.60 6.62 18.25
N HIS A 165 0.93 5.68 18.92
CA HIS A 165 0.58 5.81 20.33
C HIS A 165 1.85 5.86 21.21
N ARG A 166 1.95 6.92 22.04
CA ARG A 166 3.06 7.12 22.98
C ARG A 166 2.80 6.33 24.25
N VAL A 167 3.79 5.54 24.66
CA VAL A 167 3.72 4.55 25.75
C VAL A 167 4.98 4.60 26.60
#